data_AF-A0AA96WTM5-F1
#
_entry.id   AF-A0AA96WTM5-F1
#
_cell.length_a   1.000
_cell.length_b   1.000
_cell.length_c   1.000
_cell.angle_alpha   90.00
_cell.angle_beta   90.00
_cell.angle_gamma   90.00
#
_symmetry.space_group_name_H-M   'P 1'
#
loop_
_entity.id
_entity.type
_entity.pdbx_description
1 polymer ?
#
loop_
_entity_poly.entity_id
_entity_poly.type
_entity_poly.pdbx_seq_one_letter_code
_entity_poly.pdbx_strand_id
1 'polypeptide(L)' 'MANERDWQQDKLLSRGEIAKLKQSGIDVHELKGGRGASKLDLYKDEVGNIYIKRKGGLDIGEPTGLNINDF' A
#
# COMPACT_ATOMS: atom_id res chain seq x y z
N MET A 1 23.93 3.52 2.69
CA MET A 1 23.25 4.35 1.66
C MET A 1 21.76 4.19 1.88
N ALA A 2 21.01 5.27 2.08
CA ALA A 2 19.56 5.19 2.10
C ALA A 2 19.12 4.95 0.66
N ASN A 3 18.54 3.78 0.38
CA ASN A 3 17.96 3.50 -0.93
C ASN A 3 16.82 4.51 -1.09
N GLU A 4 17.03 5.55 -1.91
CA GLU A 4 16.04 6.58 -2.21
C GLU A 4 14.86 5.88 -2.89
N ARG A 5 13.83 5.53 -2.12
CA ARG A 5 12.57 5.00 -2.66
C ARG A 5 12.02 6.03 -3.63
N ASP A 6 11.96 5.66 -4.90
CA ASP A 6 11.28 6.46 -5.90
C ASP A 6 9.78 6.25 -5.75
N TRP A 7 9.15 7.10 -4.93
CA TRP A 7 7.72 6.99 -4.63
C TRP A 7 6.84 7.20 -5.87
N GLN A 8 7.38 7.73 -6.97
CA GLN A 8 6.68 7.87 -8.24
C GLN A 8 6.61 6.52 -8.99
N GLN A 9 7.53 5.60 -8.72
CA GLN A 9 7.54 4.24 -9.27
C GLN A 9 6.62 3.28 -8.50
N ASP A 10 6.14 3.66 -7.32
CA ASP A 10 5.25 2.79 -6.55
C ASP A 10 3.98 2.46 -7.34
N LYS A 11 3.62 1.18 -7.33
CA LYS A 11 2.48 0.67 -8.09
C LYS A 11 1.30 0.45 -7.17
N LEU A 12 0.11 0.74 -7.66
CA LEU A 12 -1.13 0.40 -6.97
C LEU A 12 -1.17 -1.13 -6.74
N LEU A 13 -1.57 -1.55 -5.54
CA LEU A 13 -1.79 -2.97 -5.28
C LEU A 13 -2.87 -3.51 -6.22
N SER A 14 -2.58 -4.65 -6.84
CA SER A 14 -3.53 -5.31 -7.72
C SER A 14 -4.69 -5.91 -6.92
N ARG A 15 -5.83 -6.15 -7.57
CA ARG A 15 -7.00 -6.78 -6.93
C ARG A 15 -6.66 -8.12 -6.27
N GLY A 16 -5.75 -8.90 -6.86
CA GLY A 16 -5.28 -10.17 -6.29
C GLY A 16 -4.45 -9.98 -5.02
N GLU A 17 -3.63 -8.94 -4.95
CA GLU A 17 -2.83 -8.61 -3.76
C GLU A 17 -3.71 -8.13 -2.61
N ILE A 18 -4.69 -7.27 -2.92
CA ILE A 18 -5.71 -6.87 -1.95
C ILE A 18 -6.50 -8.09 -1.45
N ALA A 19 -6.79 -9.07 -2.32
CA ALA A 19 -7.46 -10.30 -1.92
C ALA A 19 -6.59 -11.14 -0.97
N LYS A 20 -5.28 -11.28 -1.24
CA LYS A 20 -4.33 -11.96 -0.35
C LYS A 20 -4.26 -11.33 1.03
N LEU A 21 -4.18 -10.00 1.10
CA LEU A 21 -4.19 -9.27 2.37
C LEU A 21 -5.47 -9.57 3.17
N LYS A 22 -6.64 -9.51 2.52
CA LYS A 22 -7.92 -9.84 3.15
C LYS A 22 -7.99 -11.29 3.61
N GLN A 23 -7.48 -12.23 2.80
CA GLN A 23 -7.42 -13.66 3.17
C GLN A 23 -6.50 -13.90 4.37
N SER A 24 -5.44 -13.10 4.50
CA SER A 24 -4.53 -13.14 5.65
C SER A 24 -5.06 -12.41 6.88
N GLY A 25 -6.30 -11.90 6.84
CA GLY A 25 -6.94 -11.20 7.94
C GLY A 25 -6.62 -9.70 8.03
N ILE A 26 -5.89 -9.14 7.06
CA ILE A 26 -5.64 -7.69 6.99
C ILE A 26 -6.82 -7.00 6.32
N ASP A 27 -7.58 -6.23 7.09
CA ASP A 27 -8.64 -5.40 6.54
C ASP A 27 -8.08 -4.12 5.91
N VAL A 28 -8.06 -4.08 4.57
CA VAL A 28 -7.55 -2.93 3.81
C VAL A 28 -8.35 -1.64 4.02
N HIS A 29 -9.61 -1.69 4.48
CA HIS A 29 -10.36 -0.47 4.82
C HIS A 29 -9.90 0.10 6.16
N GLU A 30 -9.67 -0.76 7.16
CA GLU A 30 -9.10 -0.34 8.44
C GLU A 30 -7.65 0.14 8.27
N LEU A 31 -6.85 -0.57 7.47
CA LEU A 31 -5.47 -0.19 7.17
C LEU A 31 -5.38 1.22 6.58
N LYS A 32 -6.32 1.59 5.71
CA LYS A 32 -6.42 2.94 5.11
C LYS A 32 -7.02 3.99 6.08
N GLY A 33 -7.11 3.72 7.37
CA GLY A 33 -7.60 4.66 8.39
C GLY A 33 -9.12 4.76 8.50
N GLY A 34 -9.88 3.82 7.93
CA GLY A 34 -11.34 3.72 8.04
C GLY A 34 -12.10 4.92 7.45
N ARG A 35 -12.16 6.04 8.19
CA ARG A 35 -12.85 7.29 7.82
C ARG A 35 -12.02 8.07 6.80
N GLY A 36 -12.10 7.67 5.55
CA GLY A 36 -11.32 8.26 4.45
C GLY A 36 -10.71 7.23 3.50
N ALA A 37 -10.91 5.93 3.77
CA ALA A 37 -10.38 4.83 2.98
C ALA A 37 -10.74 4.91 1.49
N SER A 38 -11.87 5.52 1.10
CA SER A 38 -12.24 5.72 -0.30
C SER A 38 -11.35 6.71 -1.07
N LYS A 39 -10.70 7.63 -0.36
CA LYS A 39 -9.75 8.63 -0.90
C LYS A 39 -8.31 8.12 -0.90
N LEU A 40 -8.06 7.02 -0.20
CA LEU A 40 -6.75 6.42 -0.02
C LEU A 40 -6.66 5.10 -0.79
N ASP A 41 -5.49 4.81 -1.29
CA ASP A 41 -5.16 3.57 -1.96
C ASP A 41 -3.86 2.98 -1.45
N LEU A 42 -3.75 1.66 -1.56
CA LEU A 42 -2.55 0.94 -1.15
C LEU A 42 -1.65 0.83 -2.37
N TYR A 43 -0.42 1.27 -2.19
CA TYR A 43 0.64 1.18 -3.17
C TYR A 43 1.75 0.30 -2.63
N LYS A 44 2.52 -0.31 -3.52
CA LYS A 44 3.71 -1.08 -3.20
C LYS A 44 4.92 -0.51 -3.92
N ASP A 45 6.06 -0.55 -3.27
CA ASP A 45 7.34 -0.31 -3.94
C ASP A 45 7.77 -1.57 -4.72
N GLU A 46 8.90 -1.47 -5.42
CA GLU A 46 9.46 -2.57 -6.20
C GLU A 46 9.86 -3.80 -5.36
N VAL A 47 10.12 -3.60 -4.06
CA VAL A 47 10.46 -4.67 -3.11
C VAL A 47 9.22 -5.21 -2.36
N GLY A 48 8.03 -4.68 -2.65
CA GLY A 48 6.75 -5.14 -2.13
C GLY A 48 6.30 -4.53 -0.81
N ASN A 49 6.98 -3.53 -0.26
CA ASN A 49 6.51 -2.83 0.94
C ASN A 49 5.25 -2.03 0.62
N ILE A 50 4.26 -2.08 1.51
CA ILE A 50 2.95 -1.47 1.31
C ILE A 50 2.89 -0.11 1.98
N TYR A 51 2.39 0.87 1.23
CA TYR A 51 2.20 2.26 1.64
C TYR A 51 0.76 2.71 1.38
N ILE A 52 0.25 3.57 2.24
CA ILE A 52 -1.05 4.22 2.07
C ILE A 52 -0.81 5.58 1.41
N LYS A 53 -1.34 5.74 0.20
CA LYS A 53 -1.28 7.02 -0.53
C LYS A 53 -2.67 7.54 -0.81
N ARG A 54 -2.78 8.82 -1.16
CA ARG A 54 -3.99 9.33 -1.80
C ARG A 54 -4.15 8.70 -3.18
N LYS A 55 -5.41 8.52 -3.59
CA LYS A 55 -5.74 8.14 -4.96
C LYS A 55 -5.00 9.03 -5.96
N GLY A 56 -4.31 8.40 -6.90
CA GLY A 56 -3.49 9.09 -7.90
C GLY A 56 -1.99 9.09 -7.59
N GLY A 57 -1.55 8.65 -6.41
CA GLY A 57 -0.14 8.31 -6.16
C GLY A 57 0.84 9.49 -6.13
N LEU A 58 0.37 10.74 -6.05
CA LEU A 58 1.19 11.96 -6.09
C LEU A 58 1.92 12.29 -4.78
N ASP A 59 2.06 11.31 -3.87
CA ASP A 59 2.61 11.54 -2.54
C ASP A 59 3.51 10.37 -2.12
N ILE A 60 4.42 10.61 -1.17
CA ILE A 60 5.29 9.59 -0.59
C ILE A 60 4.47 8.50 0.11
N GLY A 61 3.33 8.87 0.70
CA GLY A 61 2.45 7.98 1.43
C GLY A 61 3.01 7.51 2.77
N GLU A 62 2.10 7.02 3.60
CA GLU A 62 2.40 6.51 4.93
C GLU A 62 2.84 5.04 4.83
N PRO A 63 4.00 4.66 5.39
CA PRO A 63 4.41 3.26 5.45
C PRO A 63 3.49 2.47 6.39
N THR A 64 3.03 1.31 5.93
CA THR A 64 2.19 0.43 6.76
C THR A 64 3.00 -0.57 7.58
N GLY A 65 4.29 -0.74 7.25
CA GLY A 65 5.14 -1.79 7.81
C GLY A 65 4.84 -3.20 7.29
N LEU A 66 3.88 -3.34 6.38
CA LEU A 66 3.53 -4.62 5.75
C LEU A 66 4.26 -4.79 4.43
N ASN A 67 4.61 -6.03 4.08
CA ASN A 67 5.15 -6.39 2.76
C ASN A 67 4.22 -7.39 2.09
N ILE A 68 3.85 -7.14 0.83
CA ILE A 68 2.91 -8.01 0.10
C ILE A 68 3.48 -9.40 -0.18
N ASN A 69 4.81 -9.57 -0.19
CA ASN A 69 5.44 -10.87 -0.39
C ASN A 69 5.35 -11.78 0.83
N ASP A 70 4.95 -11.25 2.00
CA ASP A 70 4.68 -12.04 3.21
C ASP A 70 3.33 -12.77 3.15
N PHE A 71 2.51 -12.49 2.12
CA PHE A 71 1.14 -12.98 1.92
C PHE A 71 0.93 -13.63 0.54
#